data_AF-A0A8H5BWD5-F1
#
_entry.id   AF-A0A8H5BWD5-F1
#
_cell.length_a   1.000
_cell.length_b   1.000
_cell.length_c   1.000
_cell.angle_alpha   90.00
_cell.angle_beta   90.00
_cell.angle_gamma   90.00
#
_symmetry.space_group_name_H-M   'P 1'
#
loop_
_entity.id
_entity.type
_entity.pdbx_description
1 polymer ?
#
loop_
_entity_poly.entity_id
_entity_poly.type
_entity_poly.pdbx_seq_one_letter_code
_entity_poly.pdbx_strand_id
1 'polypeptide(L)'
;MSTLLAPIFEGSAAAIMVNGFMQMQALPIDAVMRNQYGGHSQYLTLQGLAVSVLCMSVGLLSGILPGISVLKSTKRLLMIIAMPVSVVVSIIYWSLLILFPALILSADLSEGTTPTSAAPNEAFRLPLSIDLALHAAPAVFLIFDFFVFEKKYNKREANVIAPVAAALFGLWYCSWVEHCGKHNNGIFPYPFLTESNFPGRVGIYTTTVLMSLGAFRLINRLHK
;
A
#
# COMPACT_ATOMS: atom_id res chain seq x y z
N MET A 1 5.70 -26.20 -14.86
CA MET A 1 6.42 -25.42 -13.82
C MET A 1 6.46 -26.25 -12.56
N SER A 2 7.59 -26.27 -11.85
CA SER A 2 7.72 -27.00 -10.59
C SER A 2 6.64 -26.53 -9.60
N THR A 3 6.06 -27.46 -8.86
CA THR A 3 4.97 -27.21 -7.89
C THR A 3 5.36 -26.25 -6.76
N LEU A 4 6.67 -25.98 -6.60
CA LEU A 4 7.21 -25.13 -5.54
C LEU A 4 7.53 -23.70 -5.97
N LEU A 5 7.51 -23.38 -7.28
CA LEU A 5 7.96 -22.06 -7.76
C LEU A 5 7.10 -20.91 -7.22
N ALA A 6 5.77 -21.05 -7.30
CA ALA A 6 4.83 -20.05 -6.77
C ALA A 6 5.00 -19.86 -5.25
N PRO A 7 4.93 -20.91 -4.40
CA PRO A 7 5.12 -20.72 -2.97
C PRO A 7 6.49 -20.13 -2.59
N ILE A 8 7.58 -20.50 -3.26
CA ILE A 8 8.89 -19.87 -3.01
C ILE A 8 8.86 -18.37 -3.34
N PHE A 9 8.27 -18.00 -4.48
CA PHE A 9 8.12 -16.60 -4.87
C PHE A 9 7.26 -15.82 -3.86
N GLU A 10 6.08 -16.33 -3.55
CA GLU A 10 5.12 -15.69 -2.62
C GLU A 10 5.72 -15.54 -1.23
N GLY A 11 6.40 -16.58 -0.71
CA GLY A 11 7.10 -16.53 0.57
C GLY A 11 8.23 -15.51 0.57
N SER A 12 9.02 -15.44 -0.51
CA SER A 12 10.10 -14.44 -0.64
C SER A 12 9.54 -13.01 -0.72
N ALA A 13 8.46 -12.81 -1.48
CA ALA A 13 7.78 -11.52 -1.60
C ALA A 13 7.23 -11.04 -0.24
N ALA A 14 6.56 -11.93 0.50
CA ALA A 14 6.08 -11.65 1.85
C ALA A 14 7.24 -11.28 2.79
N ALA A 15 8.33 -12.04 2.76
CA ALA A 15 9.50 -11.79 3.60
C ALA A 15 10.16 -10.43 3.31
N ILE A 16 10.29 -10.04 2.03
CA ILE A 16 10.86 -8.74 1.65
C ILE A 16 10.00 -7.58 2.19
N MET A 17 8.68 -7.67 2.01
CA MET A 17 7.73 -6.65 2.50
C MET A 17 7.74 -6.54 4.03
N VAL A 18 7.71 -7.68 4.73
CA VAL A 18 7.78 -7.71 6.21
C VAL A 18 9.10 -7.16 6.72
N ASN A 19 10.23 -7.55 6.10
CA ASN A 19 11.54 -7.05 6.48
C ASN A 19 11.67 -5.54 6.24
N GLY A 20 11.10 -5.01 5.16
CA GLY A 20 11.01 -3.57 4.93
C GLY A 20 10.23 -2.84 6.03
N PHE A 21 9.09 -3.40 6.43
CA PHE A 21 8.30 -2.88 7.55
C PHE A 21 9.09 -2.90 8.87
N MET A 22 9.72 -4.03 9.22
CA MET A 22 10.52 -4.14 10.44
C MET A 22 11.70 -3.16 10.47
N GLN A 23 12.36 -2.93 9.33
CA GLN A 23 13.42 -1.93 9.24
C GLN A 23 12.89 -0.50 9.40
N MET A 24 11.71 -0.19 8.85
CA MET A 24 11.07 1.10 9.06
C MET A 24 10.78 1.35 10.55
N GLN A 25 10.35 0.31 11.28
CA GLN A 25 10.11 0.40 12.72
C GLN A 25 11.36 0.72 13.55
N ALA A 26 12.56 0.51 13.00
CA ALA A 26 13.82 0.87 13.64
C ALA A 26 14.24 2.34 13.40
N LEU A 27 13.50 3.08 12.56
CA LEU A 27 13.79 4.47 12.23
C LEU A 27 13.06 5.44 13.20
N PRO A 28 13.56 6.67 13.41
CA PRO A 28 12.90 7.66 14.27
C PRO A 28 11.46 7.99 13.87
N ILE A 29 11.12 7.85 12.58
CA ILE A 29 9.76 8.09 12.06
C ILE A 29 8.72 7.17 12.69
N ASP A 30 9.08 5.95 13.09
CA ASP A 30 8.16 4.98 13.71
C ASP A 30 7.61 5.51 15.04
N ALA A 31 8.44 6.17 15.85
CA ALA A 31 7.99 6.77 17.11
C ALA A 31 6.96 7.88 16.85
N VAL A 32 7.18 8.71 15.82
CA VAL A 32 6.23 9.76 15.43
C VAL A 32 4.92 9.15 14.94
N MET A 33 4.99 8.14 14.07
CA MET A 33 3.80 7.45 13.56
C MET A 33 3.00 6.81 14.69
N ARG A 34 3.65 6.13 15.64
CA ARG A 34 2.99 5.45 16.77
C ARG A 34 2.37 6.40 17.79
N ASN A 35 2.93 7.60 17.95
CA ASN A 35 2.40 8.61 18.88
C ASN A 35 1.14 9.31 18.35
N GLN A 36 0.87 9.22 17.04
CA GLN A 36 -0.37 9.71 16.45
C GLN A 36 -1.52 8.71 16.63
N TYR A 37 -2.75 9.21 16.74
CA TYR A 37 -3.94 8.38 16.76
C TYR A 37 -4.04 7.56 15.46
N GLY A 38 -4.29 6.25 15.61
CA GLY A 38 -4.28 5.30 14.51
C GLY A 38 -2.90 4.72 14.18
N GLY A 39 -1.82 5.27 14.73
CA GLY A 39 -0.49 4.70 14.58
C GLY A 39 -0.08 4.55 13.11
N HIS A 40 0.44 3.37 12.76
CA HIS A 40 0.71 2.98 11.38
C HIS A 40 -0.52 2.84 10.49
N SER A 41 -1.69 2.55 11.06
CA SER A 41 -2.89 2.23 10.28
C SER A 41 -3.47 3.45 9.55
N GLN A 42 -3.10 4.68 9.89
CA GLN A 42 -3.55 5.86 9.16
C GLN A 42 -2.94 5.93 7.73
N TYR A 43 -1.80 5.29 7.50
CA TYR A 43 -1.09 5.33 6.22
C TYR A 43 -1.66 4.29 5.25
N LEU A 44 -2.17 4.74 4.10
CA LEU A 44 -2.67 3.84 3.04
C LEU A 44 -1.61 2.84 2.59
N THR A 45 -0.35 3.28 2.51
CA THR A 45 0.80 2.43 2.18
C THR A 45 0.89 1.23 3.11
N LEU A 46 0.74 1.43 4.42
CA LEU A 46 0.88 0.36 5.40
C LEU A 46 -0.34 -0.57 5.45
N GLN A 47 -1.54 -0.05 5.21
CA GLN A 47 -2.72 -0.90 5.00
C GLN A 47 -2.56 -1.75 3.73
N GLY A 48 -2.16 -1.14 2.61
CA GLY A 48 -1.91 -1.85 1.35
C GLY A 48 -0.80 -2.90 1.46
N LEU A 49 0.29 -2.57 2.16
CA LEU A 49 1.37 -3.50 2.48
C LEU A 49 0.87 -4.69 3.30
N ALA A 50 0.09 -4.44 4.35
CA ALA A 50 -0.47 -5.51 5.19
C ALA A 50 -1.36 -6.47 4.39
N VAL A 51 -2.25 -5.95 3.53
CA VAL A 51 -3.09 -6.79 2.66
C VAL A 51 -2.24 -7.54 1.62
N SER A 52 -1.17 -6.93 1.12
CA SER A 52 -0.22 -7.57 0.17
C SER A 52 0.56 -8.71 0.81
N VAL A 53 1.09 -8.50 2.03
CA VAL A 53 1.74 -9.55 2.83
C VAL A 53 0.76 -10.68 3.12
N LEU A 54 -0.47 -10.36 3.50
CA LEU A 54 -1.50 -11.37 3.75
C LEU A 54 -1.83 -12.15 2.48
N CYS A 55 -1.98 -11.48 1.33
CA CYS A 55 -2.23 -12.12 0.03
C CYS A 55 -1.11 -13.12 -0.33
N MET A 56 0.15 -12.68 -0.25
CA MET A 56 1.31 -13.54 -0.52
C MET A 56 1.43 -14.69 0.47
N SER A 57 1.18 -14.45 1.76
CA SER A 57 1.24 -15.50 2.78
C SER A 57 0.15 -16.55 2.58
N VAL A 58 -1.08 -16.14 2.22
CA VAL A 58 -2.15 -17.06 1.86
C VAL A 58 -1.81 -17.83 0.57
N GLY A 59 -1.14 -17.21 -0.39
CA GLY A 59 -0.62 -17.86 -1.58
C GLY A 59 0.39 -18.96 -1.25
N LEU A 60 1.41 -18.63 -0.45
CA LEU A 60 2.41 -19.58 0.05
C LEU A 60 1.73 -20.80 0.70
N LEU A 61 0.79 -20.55 1.62
CA LEU A 61 0.04 -21.61 2.28
C LEU A 61 -0.80 -22.43 1.29
N SER A 62 -1.43 -21.78 0.31
CA SER A 62 -2.18 -22.46 -0.74
C SER A 62 -1.30 -23.35 -1.61
N GLY A 63 -0.04 -22.99 -1.82
CA GLY A 63 0.93 -23.78 -2.56
C GLY A 63 1.42 -25.01 -1.78
N ILE A 64 1.66 -24.85 -0.48
CA ILE A 64 2.08 -25.94 0.43
C ILE A 64 0.91 -26.89 0.73
N LEU A 65 -0.32 -26.37 0.83
CA LEU A 65 -1.53 -27.11 1.21
C LEU A 65 -2.55 -27.10 0.06
N PRO A 66 -2.25 -27.70 -1.12
CA PRO A 66 -3.07 -27.56 -2.33
C PRO A 66 -4.49 -28.13 -2.23
N GLY A 67 -4.74 -29.00 -1.23
CA GLY A 67 -6.05 -29.59 -0.94
C GLY A 67 -7.05 -28.65 -0.25
N ILE A 68 -6.62 -27.49 0.26
CA ILE A 68 -7.50 -26.54 0.94
C ILE A 68 -7.95 -25.47 -0.06
N SER A 69 -9.08 -25.74 -0.75
CA SER A 69 -9.61 -24.84 -1.79
C SER A 69 -9.96 -23.43 -1.30
N VAL A 70 -10.28 -23.27 -0.02
CA VAL A 70 -10.56 -21.98 0.60
C VAL A 70 -9.34 -21.04 0.52
N LEU A 71 -8.11 -21.55 0.63
CA LEU A 71 -6.91 -20.70 0.54
C LEU A 71 -6.77 -20.05 -0.85
N LYS A 72 -7.05 -20.80 -1.91
CA LYS A 72 -7.05 -20.29 -3.30
C LYS A 72 -8.08 -19.18 -3.48
N SER A 73 -9.31 -19.42 -3.00
CA SER A 73 -10.39 -18.43 -3.08
C SER A 73 -10.08 -17.18 -2.26
N THR A 74 -9.49 -17.34 -1.07
CA THR A 74 -9.08 -16.22 -0.20
C THR A 74 -7.95 -15.41 -0.84
N LYS A 75 -6.89 -16.04 -1.35
CA LYS A 75 -5.82 -15.35 -2.09
C LYS A 75 -6.41 -14.51 -3.22
N ARG A 76 -7.30 -15.13 -4.01
CA ARG A 76 -7.96 -14.49 -5.14
C ARG A 76 -8.79 -13.27 -4.74
N LEU A 77 -9.49 -13.33 -3.60
CA LEU A 77 -10.25 -12.19 -3.07
C LEU A 77 -9.33 -11.08 -2.54
N LEU A 78 -8.28 -11.45 -1.80
CA LEU A 78 -7.30 -10.50 -1.27
C LEU A 78 -6.61 -9.74 -2.40
N MET A 79 -6.25 -10.43 -3.48
CA MET A 79 -5.57 -9.83 -4.63
C MET A 79 -6.44 -8.79 -5.37
N ILE A 80 -7.78 -8.89 -5.32
CA ILE A 80 -8.69 -7.85 -5.86
C ILE A 80 -8.46 -6.50 -5.17
N ILE A 81 -8.05 -6.50 -3.90
CA ILE A 81 -7.77 -5.29 -3.12
C ILE A 81 -6.28 -4.97 -3.17
N ALA A 82 -5.44 -5.93 -2.80
CA ALA A 82 -4.01 -5.74 -2.61
C ALA A 82 -3.33 -5.19 -3.88
N MET A 83 -3.59 -5.81 -5.03
CA MET A 83 -2.90 -5.47 -6.28
C MET A 83 -3.18 -4.02 -6.71
N PRO A 84 -4.44 -3.58 -6.91
CA PRO A 84 -4.67 -2.21 -7.36
C PRO A 84 -4.35 -1.15 -6.31
N VAL A 85 -4.54 -1.42 -5.01
CA VAL A 85 -4.13 -0.50 -3.95
C VAL A 85 -2.62 -0.29 -3.98
N SER A 86 -1.83 -1.37 -4.03
CA SER A 86 -0.37 -1.29 -4.09
C SER A 86 0.13 -0.58 -5.33
N VAL A 87 -0.50 -0.80 -6.49
CA VAL A 87 -0.16 -0.09 -7.74
C VAL A 87 -0.41 1.42 -7.61
N VAL A 88 -1.57 1.81 -7.06
CA VAL A 88 -1.89 3.23 -6.89
C VAL A 88 -0.96 3.89 -5.86
N VAL A 89 -0.69 3.23 -4.74
CA VAL A 89 0.29 3.70 -3.75
C VAL A 89 1.64 3.93 -4.42
N SER A 90 2.13 2.97 -5.21
CA SER A 90 3.42 3.10 -5.90
C SER A 90 3.44 4.28 -6.87
N ILE A 91 2.42 4.41 -7.73
CA ILE A 91 2.34 5.48 -8.72
C ILE A 91 2.26 6.84 -8.04
N ILE A 92 1.37 7.02 -7.07
CA ILE A 92 1.19 8.29 -6.37
C ILE A 92 2.47 8.65 -5.60
N TYR A 93 3.01 7.70 -4.83
CA TYR A 93 4.19 7.93 -4.01
C TYR A 93 5.39 8.38 -4.83
N TRP A 94 5.80 7.60 -5.85
CA TRP A 94 6.99 7.92 -6.64
C TRP A 94 6.79 9.19 -7.49
N SER A 95 5.58 9.43 -8.00
CA SER A 95 5.28 10.67 -8.72
C SER A 95 5.40 11.89 -7.83
N LEU A 96 4.83 11.84 -6.61
CA LEU A 96 4.94 12.93 -5.65
C LEU A 96 6.37 13.09 -5.13
N LEU A 97 7.07 12.02 -4.81
CA LEU A 97 8.45 12.08 -4.32
C LEU A 97 9.39 12.76 -5.33
N ILE A 98 9.22 12.48 -6.63
CA ILE A 98 10.07 13.01 -7.70
C ILE A 98 9.66 14.44 -8.08
N LEU A 99 8.35 14.70 -8.24
CA LEU A 99 7.86 15.95 -8.82
C LEU A 99 7.46 16.99 -7.77
N PHE A 100 6.95 16.55 -6.62
CA PHE A 100 6.36 17.41 -5.58
C PHE A 100 6.69 16.88 -4.16
N PRO A 101 7.98 16.74 -3.78
CA PRO A 101 8.37 16.06 -2.53
C PRO A 101 7.79 16.70 -1.27
N ALA A 102 7.56 18.01 -1.27
CA ALA A 102 6.92 18.72 -0.15
C ALA A 102 5.48 18.26 0.14
N LEU A 103 4.83 17.58 -0.81
CA LEU A 103 3.49 17.04 -0.63
C LEU A 103 3.47 15.70 0.10
N ILE A 104 4.60 14.95 0.12
CA ILE A 104 4.70 13.61 0.70
C ILE A 104 5.66 13.54 1.88
N LEU A 105 6.70 14.37 1.92
CA LEU A 105 7.68 14.44 2.99
C LEU A 105 7.30 15.55 3.97
N SER A 106 7.10 15.21 5.24
CA SER A 106 6.83 16.21 6.29
C SER A 106 8.13 16.88 6.76
N ALA A 107 8.12 18.22 6.83
CA ALA A 107 9.25 19.00 7.31
C ALA A 107 9.49 18.82 8.82
N ASP A 108 8.44 18.66 9.63
CA ASP A 108 8.53 18.60 11.10
C ASP A 108 9.26 17.37 11.66
N LEU A 109 9.52 16.35 10.83
CA LEU A 109 10.26 15.16 11.24
C LEU A 109 11.77 15.41 11.41
N SER A 110 12.26 16.60 11.02
CA SER A 110 13.66 16.99 11.19
C SER A 110 14.02 17.37 12.63
N GLU A 111 13.06 17.56 13.54
CA GLU A 111 13.32 17.98 14.94
C GLU A 111 14.01 16.91 15.80
N GLY A 112 14.12 15.66 15.33
CA GLY A 112 14.85 14.59 16.03
C GLY A 112 16.38 14.60 15.81
N THR A 113 16.89 15.46 14.93
CA THR A 113 18.33 15.61 14.68
C THR A 113 18.77 16.93 15.30
N THR A 114 19.73 16.89 16.21
CA THR A 114 20.33 18.09 16.82
C THR A 114 20.63 19.14 15.73
N PRO A 115 20.13 20.38 15.86
CA PRO A 115 20.35 21.39 14.84
C PRO A 115 21.84 21.73 14.81
N THR A 116 22.56 21.15 13.86
CA THR A 116 23.87 21.63 13.44
C THR A 116 23.58 22.76 12.48
N SER A 117 23.99 23.97 12.84
CA SER A 117 23.63 25.26 12.25
C SER A 117 24.08 25.50 10.78
N ALA A 118 24.13 24.45 9.95
CA ALA A 118 24.68 24.50 8.60
C ALA A 118 23.88 23.73 7.53
N ALA A 119 22.80 23.01 7.88
CA ALA A 119 21.96 22.33 6.89
C ALA A 119 20.51 22.88 6.94
N PRO A 120 19.88 23.19 5.79
CA PRO A 120 18.46 23.51 5.77
C PRO A 120 17.67 22.31 6.29
N ASN A 121 16.52 22.54 6.94
CA ASN A 121 15.64 21.49 7.49
C ASN A 121 15.26 20.46 6.41
N GLU A 122 16.07 19.41 6.24
CA GLU A 122 15.84 18.37 5.25
C GLU A 122 14.72 17.46 5.73
N ALA A 123 13.63 17.41 4.96
CA ALA A 123 12.51 16.52 5.24
C ALA A 123 13.00 15.06 5.26
N PHE A 124 12.58 14.29 6.26
CA PHE A 124 13.03 12.91 6.45
C PHE A 124 12.71 12.04 5.25
N ARG A 125 13.74 11.39 4.68
CA ARG A 125 13.60 10.42 3.59
C ARG A 125 13.92 9.01 4.09
N LEU A 126 13.11 8.05 3.65
CA LEU A 126 13.39 6.65 3.93
C LEU A 126 14.67 6.21 3.19
N PRO A 127 15.50 5.35 3.80
CA PRO A 127 16.53 4.62 3.07
C PRO A 127 15.90 3.88 1.88
N LEU A 128 16.54 3.96 0.71
CA LEU A 128 15.96 3.48 -0.56
C LEU A 128 15.51 2.00 -0.48
N SER A 129 16.23 1.15 0.23
CA SER A 129 15.86 -0.27 0.39
C SER A 129 14.52 -0.44 1.13
N ILE A 130 14.30 0.34 2.19
CA ILE A 130 13.05 0.36 2.96
C ILE A 130 11.96 0.96 2.08
N ASP A 131 12.25 2.07 1.41
CA ASP A 131 11.29 2.75 0.55
C ASP A 131 10.77 1.86 -0.59
N LEU A 132 11.67 1.17 -1.29
CA LEU A 132 11.33 0.18 -2.29
C LEU A 132 10.50 -0.97 -1.71
N ALA A 133 10.84 -1.47 -0.52
CA ALA A 133 10.11 -2.56 0.12
C ALA A 133 8.67 -2.17 0.51
N LEU A 134 8.44 -0.91 0.88
CA LEU A 134 7.12 -0.42 1.28
C LEU A 134 6.27 0.06 0.09
N HIS A 135 6.87 0.74 -0.90
CA HIS A 135 6.13 1.44 -1.97
C HIS A 135 6.23 0.78 -3.34
N ALA A 136 7.28 0.02 -3.66
CA ALA A 136 7.45 -0.59 -4.99
C ALA A 136 7.20 -2.10 -4.98
N ALA A 137 7.82 -2.82 -4.05
CA ALA A 137 7.77 -4.27 -3.94
C ALA A 137 6.34 -4.85 -3.91
N PRO A 138 5.37 -4.28 -3.15
CA PRO A 138 4.01 -4.84 -3.14
C PRO A 138 3.36 -4.83 -4.52
N ALA A 139 3.48 -3.73 -5.26
CA ALA A 139 2.93 -3.61 -6.61
C ALA A 139 3.62 -4.55 -7.59
N VAL A 140 4.96 -4.55 -7.60
CA VAL A 140 5.78 -5.38 -8.50
C VAL A 140 5.49 -6.86 -8.29
N PHE A 141 5.50 -7.32 -7.04
CA PHE A 141 5.30 -8.73 -6.74
C PHE A 141 3.87 -9.19 -7.00
N LEU A 142 2.85 -8.39 -6.66
CA LEU A 142 1.46 -8.76 -6.94
C LEU A 142 1.15 -8.78 -8.44
N ILE A 143 1.70 -7.84 -9.21
CA ILE A 143 1.58 -7.85 -10.67
C ILE A 143 2.23 -9.12 -11.24
N PHE A 144 3.47 -9.41 -10.82
CA PHE A 144 4.18 -10.60 -11.28
C PHE A 144 3.42 -11.88 -10.91
N ASP A 145 2.99 -12.01 -9.65
CA ASP A 145 2.22 -13.15 -9.17
C ASP A 145 0.95 -13.35 -9.99
N PHE A 146 0.23 -12.25 -10.26
CA PHE A 146 -0.98 -12.28 -11.05
C PHE A 146 -0.72 -12.81 -12.48
N PHE A 147 0.29 -12.29 -13.17
CA PHE A 147 0.57 -12.69 -14.55
C PHE A 147 1.19 -14.08 -14.71
N VAL A 148 1.91 -14.57 -13.71
CA VAL A 148 2.71 -15.79 -13.82
C VAL A 148 2.03 -16.99 -13.18
N PHE A 149 1.31 -16.79 -12.07
CA PHE A 149 0.76 -17.90 -11.28
C PHE A 149 -0.78 -17.90 -11.19
N GLU A 150 -1.43 -16.77 -11.42
CA GLU A 150 -2.88 -16.66 -11.30
C GLU A 150 -3.62 -16.80 -12.63
N LYS A 151 -4.95 -16.94 -12.51
CA LYS A 151 -5.86 -16.86 -13.65
C LYS A 151 -6.49 -15.49 -13.71
N LYS A 152 -6.60 -14.98 -14.94
CA LYS A 152 -7.41 -13.80 -15.28
C LYS A 152 -8.75 -13.77 -14.54
N TYR A 153 -9.13 -12.61 -14.02
CA TYR A 153 -10.44 -12.37 -13.44
C TYR A 153 -11.53 -12.36 -14.52
N ASN A 154 -12.61 -13.10 -14.26
CA ASN A 154 -13.74 -13.18 -15.17
C ASN A 154 -14.56 -11.87 -15.17
N LYS A 155 -15.53 -11.76 -16.08
CA LYS A 155 -16.34 -10.54 -16.24
C LYS A 155 -17.09 -10.15 -14.96
N ARG A 156 -17.61 -11.12 -14.19
CA ARG A 156 -18.33 -10.84 -12.94
C ARG A 156 -17.38 -10.30 -11.89
N GLU A 157 -16.21 -10.93 -11.74
CA GLU A 157 -15.18 -10.47 -10.81
C GLU A 157 -14.71 -9.05 -11.15
N ALA A 158 -14.44 -8.77 -12.43
CA ALA A 158 -13.92 -7.47 -12.85
C ALA A 158 -14.95 -6.34 -12.89
N ASN A 159 -16.22 -6.63 -13.18
CA ASN A 159 -17.25 -5.61 -13.34
C ASN A 159 -18.18 -5.45 -12.14
N VAL A 160 -18.18 -6.40 -11.20
CA VAL A 160 -19.03 -6.34 -10.00
C VAL A 160 -18.18 -6.41 -8.74
N ILE A 161 -17.40 -7.46 -8.57
CA ILE A 161 -16.68 -7.70 -7.31
C ILE A 161 -15.58 -6.65 -7.09
N ALA A 162 -14.77 -6.36 -8.12
CA ALA A 162 -13.69 -5.38 -8.01
C ALA A 162 -14.21 -3.95 -7.73
N PRO A 163 -15.24 -3.42 -8.42
CA PRO A 163 -15.84 -2.14 -8.04
C PRO A 163 -16.39 -2.10 -6.61
N VAL A 164 -17.08 -3.17 -6.18
CA VAL A 164 -17.62 -3.26 -4.81
C VAL A 164 -16.48 -3.27 -3.78
N ALA A 165 -15.44 -4.07 -4.01
CA ALA A 165 -14.27 -4.13 -3.14
C ALA A 165 -13.54 -2.77 -3.07
N ALA A 166 -13.35 -2.11 -4.21
CA ALA A 166 -12.72 -0.78 -4.26
C ALA A 166 -13.56 0.28 -3.53
N ALA A 167 -14.89 0.25 -3.68
CA ALA A 167 -15.79 1.16 -2.98
C ALA A 167 -15.77 0.90 -1.46
N LEU A 168 -15.88 -0.35 -1.02
CA LEU A 168 -15.87 -0.71 0.39
C LEU A 168 -14.54 -0.37 1.06
N PHE A 169 -13.41 -0.74 0.43
CA PHE A 169 -12.08 -0.43 0.96
C PHE A 169 -11.79 1.08 0.93
N GLY A 170 -12.23 1.78 -0.13
CA GLY A 170 -12.12 3.23 -0.23
C GLY A 170 -12.91 3.94 0.86
N LEU A 171 -14.17 3.54 1.08
CA LEU A 171 -15.03 4.07 2.15
C LEU A 171 -14.45 3.79 3.53
N TRP A 172 -13.93 2.59 3.74
CA TRP A 172 -13.23 2.22 4.97
C TRP A 172 -12.03 3.15 5.21
N TYR A 173 -11.12 3.24 4.25
CA TYR A 173 -9.89 4.03 4.40
C TYR A 173 -10.20 5.52 4.59
N CYS A 174 -11.09 6.10 3.77
CA CYS A 174 -11.40 7.53 3.87
C CYS A 174 -12.07 7.85 5.21
N SER A 175 -12.98 7.00 5.69
CA SER A 175 -13.62 7.21 7.00
C SER A 175 -12.60 7.09 8.13
N TRP A 176 -11.68 6.11 8.03
CA TRP A 176 -10.64 5.88 9.02
C TRP A 176 -9.64 7.04 9.08
N VAL A 177 -9.13 7.48 7.93
CA VAL A 177 -8.10 8.55 7.90
C VAL A 177 -8.68 9.90 8.31
N GLU A 178 -9.93 10.21 8.00
CA GLU A 178 -10.62 11.41 8.52
C GLU A 178 -10.82 11.33 10.03
N HIS A 179 -11.17 10.14 10.55
CA HIS A 179 -11.29 9.92 11.99
C HIS A 179 -9.93 10.07 12.69
N CYS A 180 -8.85 9.55 12.12
CA CYS A 180 -7.48 9.79 12.60
C CYS A 180 -7.13 11.27 12.58
N GLY A 181 -7.33 11.95 11.45
CA GLY A 181 -7.04 13.38 11.31
C GLY A 181 -7.78 14.23 12.34
N LYS A 182 -9.04 13.90 12.65
CA LYS A 182 -9.82 14.56 13.71
C LYS A 182 -9.18 14.41 15.10
N HIS A 183 -8.62 13.24 15.42
CA HIS A 183 -7.94 12.99 16.69
C HIS A 183 -6.50 13.50 16.73
N ASN A 184 -5.92 13.80 15.57
CA ASN A 184 -4.58 14.35 15.39
C ASN A 184 -4.63 15.87 15.13
N ASN A 185 -5.63 16.59 15.62
CA ASN A 185 -5.78 18.04 15.46
C ASN A 185 -5.73 18.54 14.00
N GLY A 186 -6.27 17.77 13.07
CA GLY A 186 -6.26 18.08 11.64
C GLY A 186 -5.01 17.63 10.89
N ILE A 187 -4.05 16.98 11.56
CA ILE A 187 -2.85 16.43 10.92
C ILE A 187 -3.18 15.07 10.30
N PHE A 188 -2.96 14.98 8.99
CA PHE A 188 -3.12 13.75 8.22
C PHE A 188 -1.76 13.07 7.97
N PRO A 189 -1.74 11.81 7.50
CA PRO A 189 -0.51 11.05 7.29
C PRO A 189 0.46 11.69 6.30
N TYR A 190 -0.05 12.54 5.40
CA TYR A 190 0.73 13.20 4.36
C TYR A 190 0.35 14.68 4.23
N PRO A 191 1.31 15.59 3.96
CA PRO A 191 1.04 17.01 3.79
C PRO A 191 -0.07 17.31 2.78
N PHE A 192 -0.13 16.60 1.63
CA PHE A 192 -1.18 16.85 0.63
C PHE A 192 -2.61 16.64 1.16
N LEU A 193 -2.79 15.81 2.19
CA LEU A 193 -4.07 15.64 2.87
C LEU A 193 -4.28 16.73 3.93
N THR A 194 -3.25 17.04 4.72
CA THR A 194 -3.30 18.07 5.77
C THR A 194 -3.63 19.45 5.21
N GLU A 195 -2.98 19.84 4.11
CA GLU A 195 -3.17 21.14 3.45
C GLU A 195 -4.47 21.24 2.64
N SER A 196 -5.15 20.11 2.43
CA SER A 196 -6.42 20.07 1.71
C SER A 196 -7.59 20.26 2.66
N ASN A 197 -8.54 21.13 2.30
CA ASN A 197 -9.84 21.16 2.97
C ASN A 197 -10.64 19.86 2.69
N PHE A 198 -11.73 19.65 3.41
CA PHE A 198 -12.51 18.41 3.30
C PHE A 198 -13.00 18.12 1.85
N PRO A 199 -13.58 19.08 1.09
CA PRO A 199 -13.90 18.85 -0.33
C PRO A 199 -12.70 18.43 -1.18
N GLY A 200 -11.53 19.05 -0.97
CA GLY A 200 -10.29 18.66 -1.64
C GLY A 200 -9.89 17.22 -1.34
N ARG A 201 -9.95 16.81 -0.07
CA ARG A 201 -9.68 15.43 0.35
C ARG A 201 -10.67 14.44 -0.25
N VAL A 202 -11.96 14.76 -0.31
CA VAL A 202 -12.97 13.93 -0.99
C VAL A 202 -12.62 13.74 -2.47
N GLY A 203 -12.14 14.80 -3.15
CA GLY A 203 -11.65 14.71 -4.52
C GLY A 203 -10.45 13.78 -4.66
N ILE A 204 -9.49 13.86 -3.74
CA ILE A 204 -8.31 12.99 -3.70
C ILE A 204 -8.73 11.52 -3.47
N TYR A 205 -9.60 11.25 -2.49
CA TYR A 205 -10.08 9.89 -2.19
C TYR A 205 -10.80 9.29 -3.39
N THR A 206 -11.71 10.05 -4.00
CA THR A 206 -12.47 9.60 -5.17
C THR A 206 -11.54 9.29 -6.35
N THR A 207 -10.58 10.18 -6.63
CA THR A 207 -9.57 9.97 -7.67
C THR A 207 -8.75 8.71 -7.42
N THR A 208 -8.31 8.51 -6.18
CA THR A 208 -7.51 7.33 -5.78
C THR A 208 -8.28 6.02 -5.97
N VAL A 209 -9.58 6.00 -5.60
CA VAL A 209 -10.45 4.82 -5.80
C VAL A 209 -10.65 4.53 -7.29
N LEU A 210 -10.89 5.56 -8.10
CA LEU A 210 -11.05 5.41 -9.55
C LEU A 210 -9.75 4.94 -10.23
N MET A 211 -8.60 5.48 -9.83
CA MET A 211 -7.29 5.03 -10.29
C MET A 211 -7.06 3.56 -9.93
N SER A 212 -7.44 3.14 -8.71
CA SER A 212 -7.30 1.76 -8.24
C SER A 212 -8.14 0.81 -9.10
N LEU A 213 -9.41 1.14 -9.32
CA LEU A 213 -10.27 0.35 -10.20
C LEU A 213 -9.78 0.34 -11.67
N GLY A 214 -9.29 1.47 -12.16
CA GLY A 214 -8.70 1.60 -13.48
C GLY A 214 -7.46 0.70 -13.65
N ALA A 215 -6.55 0.73 -12.68
CA ALA A 215 -5.35 -0.12 -12.64
C ALA A 215 -5.73 -1.61 -12.63
N PHE A 216 -6.65 -2.02 -11.77
CA PHE A 216 -7.16 -3.40 -11.74
C PHE A 216 -7.67 -3.85 -13.11
N ARG A 217 -8.54 -3.04 -13.73
CA ARG A 217 -9.14 -3.36 -15.03
C ARG A 217 -8.10 -3.41 -16.15
N LEU A 218 -7.14 -2.50 -16.16
CA LEU A 218 -6.05 -2.48 -17.13
C LEU A 218 -5.18 -3.73 -17.01
N ILE A 219 -4.71 -4.04 -15.80
CA ILE A 219 -3.88 -5.21 -15.53
C ILE A 219 -4.64 -6.51 -15.90
N ASN A 220 -5.89 -6.65 -15.47
CA ASN A 220 -6.71 -7.81 -15.83
C ASN A 220 -6.99 -7.91 -17.34
N ARG A 221 -7.11 -6.78 -18.05
CA ARG A 221 -7.27 -6.76 -19.52
C ARG A 221 -6.02 -7.27 -20.21
N LEU A 222 -4.83 -6.89 -19.72
CA LEU A 222 -3.53 -7.29 -20.27
C LEU A 222 -3.20 -8.76 -20.02
N HIS A 223 -3.76 -9.37 -18.98
CA HIS A 223 -3.58 -10.80 -18.70
C HIS A 223 -4.25 -11.65 -19.79
N LYS A 224 -3.44 -12.47 -20.48
CA LYS A 224 -3.88 -13.39 -21.53
C LYS A 224 -4.38 -14.69 -20.94
#